data_AF-A0A2Z5E8S1-F1
#
_entry.id   AF-A0A2Z5E8S1-F1
#
_cell.length_a   1.000
_cell.length_b   1.000
_cell.length_c   1.000
_cell.angle_alpha   90.00
_cell.angle_beta   90.00
_cell.angle_gamma   90.00
#
_symmetry.space_group_name_H-M   'P 1'
#
loop_
_entity.id
_entity.type
_entity.pdbx_description
1 polymer ?
#
loop_
_entity_poly.entity_id
_entity_poly.type
_entity_poly.pdbx_seq_one_letter_code
_entity_poly.pdbx_strand_id
1 'polypeptide(L)'
;MTMVPNPPQPRDDPGIASAEDGVVILDGPNGIAITMTAHAAAATGHSLIAAAELAERQSLSRERWGIGACLSVRFDFVRMNVKAH
;
A
#
# COMPACT_ATOMS: atom_id res chain seq x y z
N MET A 1 -32.88 -1.57 -2.71
CA MET A 1 -31.79 -0.63 -3.07
C MET A 1 -30.52 -1.15 -2.43
N THR A 2 -29.63 -1.77 -3.20
CA THR A 2 -28.31 -2.21 -2.72
C THR A 2 -27.40 -1.00 -2.66
N MET A 3 -27.00 -0.59 -1.45
CA MET A 3 -25.95 0.41 -1.27
C MET A 3 -24.63 -0.21 -1.70
N VAL A 4 -24.10 0.22 -2.85
CA VAL A 4 -22.69 -0.05 -3.20
C VAL A 4 -21.86 0.77 -2.20
N PRO A 5 -21.06 0.15 -1.32
CA PRO A 5 -20.20 0.93 -0.45
C PRO A 5 -19.24 1.75 -1.31
N ASN A 6 -19.16 3.05 -1.03
CA ASN A 6 -18.20 3.92 -1.70
C ASN A 6 -16.80 3.34 -1.46
N PRO A 7 -15.94 3.21 -2.50
CA PRO A 7 -14.58 2.74 -2.30
C PRO A 7 -13.89 3.57 -1.22
N PRO A 8 -13.06 2.94 -0.37
CA PRO A 8 -12.31 3.66 0.66
C PRO A 8 -11.48 4.74 -0.03
N GLN A 9 -11.71 5.99 0.37
CA GLN A 9 -10.92 7.11 -0.14
C GLN A 9 -9.52 7.05 0.48
N PRO A 10 -8.46 7.41 -0.27
CA PRO A 10 -7.13 7.58 0.30
C PRO A 10 -7.18 8.54 1.48
N ARG A 11 -6.44 8.22 2.54
CA ARG A 11 -6.30 9.07 3.72
C ARG A 11 -4.85 9.51 3.84
N ASP A 12 -4.67 10.77 4.18
CA ASP A 12 -3.36 11.38 4.43
C ASP A 12 -2.94 11.29 5.90
N ASP A 13 -3.88 10.98 6.81
CA ASP A 13 -3.58 10.82 8.24
C ASP A 13 -2.87 9.49 8.52
N PRO A 14 -1.72 9.50 9.23
CA PRO A 14 -1.02 8.28 9.59
C PRO A 14 -1.73 7.51 10.71
N GLY A 15 -1.56 6.18 10.72
CA GLY A 15 -1.89 5.36 11.88
C GLY A 15 -0.83 5.50 12.99
N ILE A 16 -1.23 5.31 14.25
CA ILE A 16 -0.33 5.36 15.41
C ILE A 16 -0.08 3.94 15.91
N ALA A 17 1.20 3.59 16.11
CA ALA A 17 1.57 2.30 16.70
C ALA A 17 2.08 2.49 18.14
N SER A 18 1.55 1.70 19.08
CA SER A 18 1.98 1.63 20.48
C SER A 18 2.39 0.19 20.85
N ALA A 19 3.26 0.06 21.86
CA ALA A 19 3.65 -1.24 22.41
C ALA A 19 3.12 -1.38 23.84
N GLU A 20 2.37 -2.45 24.09
CA GLU A 20 1.74 -2.73 25.38
C GLU A 20 1.84 -4.23 25.67
N ASP A 21 2.35 -4.61 26.85
CA ASP A 21 2.47 -6.01 27.30
C ASP A 21 3.14 -6.99 26.29
N GLY A 22 4.13 -6.52 25.53
CA GLY A 22 4.84 -7.35 24.55
C GLY A 22 4.10 -7.58 23.23
N VAL A 23 2.93 -6.95 23.06
CA VAL A 23 2.22 -6.83 21.78
C VAL A 23 2.30 -5.40 21.25
N VAL A 24 2.04 -5.25 19.96
CA VAL A 24 1.97 -3.96 19.28
C VAL A 24 0.53 -3.72 18.87
N ILE A 25 0.03 -2.52 19.16
CA ILE A 25 -1.29 -2.06 18.77
C ILE A 25 -1.10 -0.99 17.69
N LEU A 26 -1.70 -1.19 16.53
CA LEU A 26 -1.74 -0.22 15.44
C LEU A 26 -3.16 0.36 15.37
N ASP A 27 -3.31 1.60 15.84
CA ASP A 27 -4.54 2.37 15.72
C ASP A 27 -4.62 3.03 14.34
N GLY A 28 -5.59 2.56 13.56
CA GLY A 28 -5.95 3.15 12.29
C GLY A 28 -6.92 4.31 12.45
N PRO A 29 -6.94 5.25 11.49
CA PRO A 29 -8.00 6.24 11.41
C PRO A 29 -9.37 5.55 11.41
N ASN A 30 -10.35 6.13 12.10
CA ASN A 30 -11.68 5.56 12.49
C ASN A 30 -11.70 4.62 13.70
N GLY A 31 -10.63 4.55 14.50
CA GLY A 31 -10.62 3.73 15.72
C GLY A 31 -10.62 2.24 15.45
N ILE A 32 -10.09 1.82 14.29
CA ILE A 32 -9.82 0.40 14.01
C ILE A 32 -8.41 0.11 14.51
N ALA A 33 -8.31 -0.56 15.66
CA ALA A 33 -7.06 -1.01 16.21
C ALA A 33 -6.75 -2.45 15.78
N ILE A 34 -5.52 -2.72 15.38
CA ILE A 34 -5.01 -4.06 15.09
C ILE A 34 -3.94 -4.40 16.12
N THR A 35 -4.15 -5.46 16.89
CA THR A 35 -3.12 -6.01 17.78
C THR A 35 -2.32 -7.08 17.06
N MET A 36 -1.00 -7.02 17.16
CA MET A 36 -0.09 -7.97 16.54
C MET A 36 1.13 -8.23 17.41
N THR A 37 1.80 -9.35 17.20
CA THR A 37 3.07 -9.64 17.90
C THR A 37 4.15 -8.67 17.42
N ALA A 38 5.19 -8.45 18.22
CA ALA A 38 6.30 -7.58 17.86
C ALA A 38 6.93 -7.96 16.50
N HIS A 39 7.07 -9.26 16.22
CA HIS A 39 7.61 -9.73 14.94
C HIS A 39 6.69 -9.43 13.76
N ALA A 40 5.38 -9.65 13.92
CA ALA A 40 4.39 -9.33 12.90
C ALA A 40 4.37 -7.82 12.62
N ALA A 41 4.43 -6.98 13.65
CA ALA A 41 4.51 -5.52 13.51
C ALA A 41 5.72 -5.07 12.69
N ALA A 42 6.90 -5.61 12.98
CA ALA A 42 8.11 -5.28 12.23
C ALA A 42 7.95 -5.64 10.75
N ALA A 43 7.47 -6.86 10.45
CA ALA A 43 7.26 -7.30 9.07
C ALA A 43 6.20 -6.45 8.33
N THR A 44 5.12 -6.08 9.01
CA THR A 44 4.09 -5.18 8.47
C THR A 44 4.66 -3.79 8.19
N GLY A 45 5.41 -3.21 9.12
CA GLY A 45 6.04 -1.90 8.94
C GLY A 45 6.98 -1.86 7.73
N HIS A 46 7.82 -2.89 7.57
CA HIS A 46 8.69 -3.02 6.40
C HIS A 46 7.89 -3.09 5.09
N SER A 47 6.80 -3.85 5.10
CA SER A 47 5.91 -3.98 3.94
C SER A 47 5.21 -2.65 3.60
N LEU A 48 4.79 -1.88 4.61
CA LEU A 48 4.18 -0.56 4.43
C LEU A 48 5.16 0.45 3.83
N ILE A 49 6.42 0.47 4.31
CA ILE A 49 7.47 1.34 3.76
C ILE A 49 7.72 1.01 2.28
N ALA A 50 7.94 -0.26 1.96
CA ALA A 50 8.18 -0.69 0.58
C ALA A 50 6.98 -0.37 -0.35
N ALA A 51 5.75 -0.52 0.15
CA ALA A 51 4.54 -0.17 -0.59
C ALA A 51 4.43 1.35 -0.83
N ALA A 52 4.75 2.18 0.18
CA ALA A 52 4.76 3.63 0.04
C ALA A 52 5.77 4.08 -1.02
N GLU A 53 7.01 3.57 -0.98
CA GLU A 53 8.01 3.86 -2.01
C GLU A 53 7.55 3.47 -3.42
N LEU A 54 6.86 2.34 -3.55
CA LEU A 54 6.30 1.91 -4.83
C LEU A 54 5.18 2.84 -5.30
N ALA A 55 4.30 3.26 -4.40
CA ALA A 55 3.22 4.20 -4.70
C ALA A 55 3.76 5.56 -5.18
N GLU A 56 4.78 6.10 -4.52
CA GLU A 56 5.45 7.33 -4.94
C GLU A 56 6.02 7.22 -6.37
N ARG A 57 6.69 6.11 -6.69
CA ARG A 57 7.18 5.87 -8.06
C ARG A 57 6.04 5.79 -9.09
N GLN A 58 4.92 5.19 -8.71
CA GLN A 58 3.74 5.10 -9.59
C GLN A 58 3.09 6.46 -9.83
N SER A 59 3.00 7.32 -8.81
CA SER A 59 2.49 8.69 -8.93
C SER A 59 3.32 9.51 -9.93
N LEU A 60 4.65 9.48 -9.79
CA LEU A 60 5.57 10.14 -10.72
C LEU A 60 5.48 9.60 -12.16
N SER A 61 5.19 8.31 -12.32
CA SER A 61 4.98 7.71 -13.65
C SER A 61 3.62 8.07 -14.24
N ARG A 62 2.59 8.27 -13.41
CA ARG A 62 1.22 8.59 -13.84
C ARG A 62 1.13 10.03 -14.37
N GLU A 63 1.84 10.96 -13.75
CA GLU A 63 1.94 12.35 -14.22
C GLU A 63 2.62 12.46 -15.59
N ARG A 64 3.52 11.53 -15.92
CA ARG A 64 4.23 11.49 -17.21
C ARG A 64 3.39 10.98 -18.39
N TRP A 65 2.14 10.54 -18.17
CA TRP A 65 1.25 10.03 -19.23
C TRP A 65 0.04 10.95 -19.53
N GLY A 66 0.02 12.18 -18.99
CA GLY A 66 -1.02 13.17 -19.26
C GLY A 66 -0.69 14.19 -20.36
N ILE A 67 0.56 14.27 -20.82
CA ILE A 67 0.98 15.14 -21.93
C ILE A 67 1.79 14.32 -22.93
N GLY A 68 1.40 14.39 -24.21
CA GLY A 68 1.75 13.42 -25.24
C GLY A 68 3.23 13.03 -25.31
N ALA A 69 3.48 11.72 -25.25
CA ALA A 69 4.73 11.14 -25.71
C ALA A 69 4.42 9.90 -26.55
N CYS A 70 4.14 10.14 -27.82
CA CYS A 70 4.48 9.21 -28.88
C CYS A 70 6.02 9.06 -28.90
N LEU A 71 6.60 8.29 -27.98
CA LEU A 71 7.94 7.72 -28.18
C LEU A 71 8.18 6.52 -27.25
N SER A 72 7.89 5.34 -27.81
CA SER A 72 8.64 4.10 -27.65
C SER A 72 9.45 3.91 -26.35
N VAL A 73 8.81 3.37 -25.31
CA VAL A 73 9.47 2.44 -24.39
C VAL A 73 8.46 1.37 -23.96
N ARG A 74 8.60 0.18 -24.57
CA ARG A 74 8.07 -1.07 -24.00
C ARG A 74 8.74 -1.28 -22.64
N PHE A 75 8.02 -1.06 -21.55
CA PHE A 75 8.40 -1.60 -20.25
C PHE A 75 7.40 -2.69 -19.86
N ASP A 76 7.64 -3.88 -20.41
CA ASP A 76 7.14 -5.17 -19.94
C ASP A 76 7.80 -5.49 -18.60
N PHE A 77 7.10 -5.42 -17.46
CA PHE A 77 7.57 -6.11 -16.24
C PHE A 77 6.54 -6.41 -15.14
N VAL A 78 5.30 -6.82 -15.44
CA VAL A 78 4.55 -7.68 -14.48
C VAL A 78 3.66 -8.65 -15.25
N ARG A 79 4.25 -9.76 -15.69
CA ARG A 79 3.51 -11.00 -15.91
C ARG A 79 4.35 -12.16 -15.39
N MET A 80 4.48 -12.26 -14.07
CA MET A 80 4.86 -13.52 -13.43
C MET A 80 3.74 -14.53 -13.74
N ASN A 81 3.95 -15.38 -14.75
CA ASN A 81 3.15 -16.58 -14.93
C ASN A 81 4.10 -17.77 -14.80
N VAL A 82 4.23 -18.22 -13.56
CA VAL A 82 4.73 -19.55 -13.23
C VAL A 82 3.84 -20.56 -13.97
N LYS A 83 4.43 -21.28 -14.91
CA LYS A 83 4.07 -22.67 -15.19
C LYS A 83 5.28 -23.40 -15.73
N ALA A 84 5.97 -24.06 -14.80
CA ALA A 84 6.82 -25.19 -15.09
C ALA A 84 5.96 -26.31 -15.70
N HIS A 85 6.34 -26.81 -16.87
CA HIS A 85 6.48 -28.22 -17.22
C HIS A 85 6.94 -28.36 -18.66
#